data_AF-A0A2U4F5C5-F1
#
_entry.id   AF-A0A2U4F5C5-F1
#
_cell.length_a   1.000
_cell.length_b   1.000
_cell.length_c   1.000
_cell.angle_alpha   90.00
_cell.angle_beta   90.00
_cell.angle_gamma   90.00
#
_symmetry.space_group_name_H-M   'P 1'
#
loop_
_entity.id
_entity.type
_entity.pdbx_description
1 polymer ?
#
loop_
_entity_poly.entity_id
_entity_poly.type
_entity_poly.pdbx_seq_one_letter_code
_entity_poly.pdbx_strand_id
1 'polypeptide(L)'
;MYKIIFLDEKLKIIKLLYDNKSNDINAMFSLMKYIKSKINAEIEETEEGFLLYNDEKKYLFYISNNDAICIKVIMHNDKVAFTNFKYMEREFKSYIDEINTSLAKEKIENINNSIKNNMWIDFMISSYEDNLHIVGGNDLSLGHIAEIIFKNASFVQCSKYFNACPNEYDVFYLCSNDEIEDIIKKYKNVINGKYSIMIKIKADDMNSYFYIACDGIEFIYKEVIYDYDFTSLYSSDKENIIKKYDLIKEGGSWYQEKENSHKTLIFTDKFLSRNDTIGILFRIYKLCFAKVKYFRTYIFKFEPYKYDYRKGFIETELWDAEFFKHIDSGYMIDLRYLQSIKNYEDFMKLCDELESFEK
;
A
#
# COMPACT_ATOMS: atom_id res chain seq x y z
N MET A 1 15.32 7.44 -3.58
CA MET A 1 16.19 6.93 -2.50
C MET A 1 17.55 6.63 -3.07
N TYR A 2 18.59 6.75 -2.24
CA TYR A 2 19.98 6.58 -2.67
C TYR A 2 20.34 5.10 -2.78
N LYS A 3 21.12 4.75 -3.80
CA LYS A 3 21.63 3.39 -4.03
C LYS A 3 23.06 3.45 -4.52
N ILE A 4 23.96 2.72 -3.87
CA ILE A 4 25.32 2.52 -4.37
C ILE A 4 25.25 1.62 -5.59
N ILE A 5 25.74 2.09 -6.73
CA ILE A 5 25.76 1.34 -7.99
C ILE A 5 27.16 0.89 -8.38
N PHE A 6 28.20 1.61 -7.95
CA PHE A 6 29.56 1.30 -8.30
C PHE A 6 30.56 1.88 -7.30
N LEU A 7 31.68 1.19 -7.14
CA LEU A 7 32.78 1.54 -6.25
C LEU A 7 34.09 1.38 -7.02
N ASP A 8 34.87 2.45 -7.10
CA ASP A 8 36.22 2.45 -7.66
C ASP A 8 37.24 2.55 -6.54
N GLU A 9 37.86 1.44 -6.18
CA GLU A 9 38.86 1.42 -5.11
C GLU A 9 40.16 2.16 -5.46
N LYS A 10 40.51 2.25 -6.75
CA LYS A 10 41.76 2.89 -7.20
C LYS A 10 41.62 4.40 -7.17
N LEU A 11 40.50 4.90 -7.67
CA LEU A 11 40.19 6.33 -7.71
C LEU A 11 39.52 6.82 -6.42
N LYS A 12 39.15 5.90 -5.53
CA LYS A 12 38.43 6.16 -4.27
C LYS A 12 37.09 6.85 -4.52
N ILE A 13 36.35 6.38 -5.52
CA ILE A 13 35.08 6.96 -5.97
C ILE A 13 33.92 6.03 -5.62
N ILE A 14 32.84 6.60 -5.11
CA ILE A 14 31.55 5.95 -4.90
C ILE A 14 30.55 6.59 -5.86
N LYS A 15 29.86 5.77 -6.65
CA LYS A 15 28.77 6.22 -7.52
C LYS A 15 27.42 5.83 -6.95
N LEU A 16 26.51 6.78 -6.93
CA LEU A 16 25.17 6.67 -6.36
C LEU A 16 24.11 7.09 -7.38
N LEU A 17 22.99 6.39 -7.38
CA LEU A 17 21.76 6.87 -8.01
C LEU A 17 20.77 7.32 -6.93
N TYR A 18 19.90 8.27 -7.27
CA TYR A 18 18.76 8.66 -6.45
C TYR A 18 17.45 8.39 -7.20
N ASP A 19 16.59 7.52 -6.68
CA ASP A 19 15.35 7.06 -7.37
C ASP A 19 15.65 6.57 -8.80
N ASN A 20 16.77 5.87 -8.97
CA ASN A 20 17.31 5.41 -10.26
C ASN A 20 17.58 6.51 -11.30
N LYS A 21 17.64 7.77 -10.86
CA LYS A 21 18.03 8.91 -11.68
C LYS A 21 19.48 9.29 -11.39
N SER A 22 20.16 9.72 -12.44
CA SER A 22 21.60 9.93 -12.52
C SER A 22 22.04 11.37 -12.23
N ASN A 23 21.13 12.35 -12.36
CA ASN A 23 21.46 13.77 -12.44
C ASN A 23 20.70 14.67 -11.46
N ASP A 24 20.27 14.14 -10.32
CA ASP A 24 19.55 14.93 -9.31
C ASP A 24 20.50 15.70 -8.40
N ILE A 25 20.77 16.97 -8.77
CA ILE A 25 21.60 17.91 -7.99
C ILE A 25 21.01 18.13 -6.59
N ASN A 26 19.69 18.21 -6.46
CA ASN A 26 19.05 18.43 -5.16
C ASN A 26 19.23 17.22 -4.24
N ALA A 27 19.18 16.01 -4.80
CA ALA A 27 19.52 14.80 -4.06
C ALA A 27 21.00 14.82 -3.63
N MET A 28 21.95 15.16 -4.51
CA MET A 28 23.36 15.30 -4.13
C MET A 28 23.54 16.26 -2.94
N PHE A 29 22.94 17.45 -3.00
CA PHE A 29 23.00 18.40 -1.89
C PHE A 29 22.32 17.90 -0.62
N SER A 30 21.23 17.17 -0.73
CA SER A 30 20.52 16.61 0.43
C SER A 30 21.39 15.56 1.15
N LEU A 31 22.01 14.65 0.39
CA LEU A 31 22.97 13.70 0.93
C LEU A 31 24.19 14.41 1.54
N MET A 32 24.73 15.42 0.86
CA MET A 32 25.88 16.17 1.35
C MET A 32 25.56 16.91 2.66
N LYS A 33 24.39 17.58 2.76
CA LYS A 33 23.92 18.22 4.01
C LYS A 33 23.74 17.21 5.13
N TYR A 34 23.26 16.01 4.81
CA TYR A 34 23.11 14.94 5.79
C TYR A 34 24.48 14.45 6.31
N ILE A 35 25.43 14.16 5.41
CA ILE A 35 26.77 13.74 5.83
C ILE A 35 27.46 14.86 6.60
N LYS A 36 27.32 16.12 6.17
CA LYS A 36 27.81 17.31 6.87
C LYS A 36 27.42 17.32 8.35
N SER A 37 26.15 17.03 8.66
CA SER A 37 25.67 17.03 10.05
C SER A 37 26.23 15.87 10.87
N LYS A 38 26.59 14.75 10.23
CA LYS A 38 27.18 13.58 10.89
C LYS A 38 28.65 13.73 11.21
N ILE A 39 29.41 14.40 10.34
CA ILE A 39 30.86 14.57 10.52
C ILE A 39 31.25 15.98 10.97
N ASN A 40 30.28 16.88 11.19
CA ASN A 40 30.50 18.29 11.55
C ASN A 40 31.51 18.97 10.59
N ALA A 41 31.18 18.96 9.30
CA ALA A 41 32.03 19.50 8.23
C ALA A 41 31.55 20.85 7.69
N GLU A 42 32.41 21.49 6.89
CA GLU A 42 32.13 22.66 6.07
C GLU A 42 31.90 22.24 4.60
N ILE A 43 31.22 23.11 3.83
CA ILE A 43 31.00 22.91 2.40
C ILE A 43 31.61 24.09 1.64
N GLU A 44 32.40 23.79 0.61
CA GLU A 44 33.01 24.76 -0.30
C GLU A 44 32.73 24.37 -1.76
N GLU A 45 32.41 25.33 -2.62
CA GLU A 45 32.24 25.11 -4.06
C GLU A 45 33.59 25.24 -4.78
N THR A 46 33.87 24.33 -5.69
CA THR A 46 35.12 24.24 -6.46
C THR A 46 34.80 24.06 -7.94
N GLU A 47 35.79 24.25 -8.82
CA GLU A 47 35.63 24.03 -10.27
C GLU A 47 35.22 22.58 -10.61
N GLU A 48 35.59 21.61 -9.77
CA GLU A 48 35.32 20.18 -9.97
C GLU A 48 34.01 19.71 -9.31
N GLY A 49 33.37 20.53 -8.47
CA GLY A 49 32.18 20.16 -7.69
C GLY A 49 32.17 20.76 -6.29
N PHE A 50 31.54 20.07 -5.33
CA PHE A 50 31.37 20.54 -3.96
C PHE A 50 32.22 19.74 -2.99
N LEU A 51 33.07 20.44 -2.25
CA LEU A 51 33.93 19.87 -1.25
C LEU A 51 33.24 19.86 0.11
N LEU A 52 33.16 18.70 0.75
CA LEU A 52 32.73 18.52 2.14
C LEU A 52 33.95 18.14 2.99
N TYR A 53 34.34 18.97 3.96
CA TYR A 53 35.59 18.75 4.69
C TYR A 53 35.56 19.18 6.15
N ASN A 54 36.41 18.54 6.95
CA ASN A 54 36.86 18.96 8.27
C ASN A 54 38.35 18.54 8.44
N ASP A 55 38.89 18.64 9.65
CA ASP A 55 40.29 18.27 9.93
C ASP A 55 40.59 16.77 9.70
N GLU A 56 39.57 15.92 9.70
CA GLU A 56 39.70 14.46 9.64
C GLU A 56 39.32 13.86 8.29
N LYS A 57 38.43 14.50 7.54
CA LYS A 57 37.74 13.93 6.38
C LYS A 57 37.60 14.99 5.29
N LYS A 58 37.81 14.61 4.04
CA LYS A 58 37.63 15.49 2.86
C LYS A 58 37.04 14.68 1.70
N TYR A 59 35.83 15.04 1.28
CA TYR A 59 35.06 14.36 0.25
C TYR A 59 34.66 15.36 -0.85
N LEU A 60 34.83 14.99 -2.12
CA LEU A 60 34.39 15.79 -3.25
C LEU A 60 33.12 15.17 -3.87
N PHE A 61 32.04 15.94 -3.89
CA PHE A 61 30.75 15.60 -4.49
C PHE A 61 30.63 16.25 -5.86
N TYR A 62 30.27 15.47 -6.87
CA TYR A 62 30.04 15.97 -8.22
C TYR A 62 29.11 15.06 -8.99
N ILE A 63 28.55 15.55 -10.10
CA ILE A 63 27.76 14.74 -11.03
C ILE A 63 28.62 14.48 -12.26
N SER A 64 28.95 13.23 -12.53
CA SER A 64 29.67 12.85 -13.75
C SER A 64 28.69 12.85 -14.92
N ASN A 65 28.81 13.77 -15.89
CA ASN A 65 28.12 13.76 -17.20
C ASN A 65 26.66 13.21 -17.23
N ASN A 66 25.80 13.62 -16.29
CA ASN A 66 24.42 13.10 -16.12
C ASN A 66 24.31 11.57 -15.90
N ASP A 67 25.31 10.92 -15.28
CA ASP A 67 25.41 9.48 -15.02
C ASP A 67 25.15 9.08 -13.55
N ALA A 68 25.79 9.75 -12.59
CA ALA A 68 25.59 9.44 -11.18
C ALA A 68 26.07 10.57 -10.28
N ILE A 69 25.53 10.59 -9.05
CA ILE A 69 26.13 11.33 -7.95
C ILE A 69 27.42 10.61 -7.58
N CYS A 70 28.55 11.29 -7.69
CA CYS A 70 29.88 10.76 -7.41
C CYS A 70 30.43 11.38 -6.13
N ILE A 71 30.99 10.53 -5.28
CA ILE A 71 31.70 10.95 -4.07
C ILE A 71 33.12 10.43 -4.17
N LYS A 72 34.09 11.35 -4.30
CA LYS A 72 35.52 11.03 -4.27
C LYS A 72 36.07 11.28 -2.88
N VAL A 73 36.65 10.26 -2.27
CA VAL A 73 37.28 10.35 -0.95
C VAL A 73 38.70 10.87 -1.13
N ILE A 74 38.97 12.10 -0.69
CA ILE A 74 40.28 12.76 -0.82
C ILE A 74 41.11 12.54 0.45
N MET A 75 40.49 12.62 1.62
CA MET A 75 41.15 12.44 2.92
C MET A 75 40.24 11.71 3.89
N HIS A 76 40.83 10.85 4.72
CA HIS A 76 40.15 10.16 5.81
C HIS A 76 41.17 9.88 6.94
N ASN A 77 40.82 10.21 8.18
CA ASN A 77 41.67 10.07 9.36
C ASN A 77 42.08 8.61 9.64
N ASP A 78 41.16 7.68 9.42
CA ASP A 78 41.47 6.25 9.46
C ASP A 78 42.25 5.82 8.21
N LYS A 79 43.57 5.69 8.36
CA LYS A 79 44.49 5.22 7.31
C LYS A 79 44.16 3.81 6.81
N VAL A 80 43.63 2.94 7.68
CA VAL A 80 43.23 1.58 7.31
C VAL A 80 41.99 1.64 6.44
N ALA A 81 40.98 2.44 6.82
CA ALA A 81 39.78 2.63 6.02
C ALA A 81 40.08 3.32 4.67
N PHE A 82 40.98 4.30 4.65
CA PHE A 82 41.40 4.95 3.42
C PHE A 82 42.10 3.97 2.46
N THR A 83 42.93 3.08 3.01
CA THR A 83 43.66 2.07 2.22
C THR A 83 42.72 0.95 1.75
N ASN A 84 41.87 0.43 2.63
CA ASN A 84 40.90 -0.63 2.35
C ASN A 84 39.49 -0.06 2.13
N PHE A 85 39.15 0.14 0.86
CA PHE A 85 37.94 0.84 0.45
C PHE A 85 36.62 0.14 0.86
N LYS A 86 36.65 -1.13 1.28
CA LYS A 86 35.49 -1.82 1.85
C LYS A 86 35.01 -1.19 3.16
N TYR A 87 35.91 -0.60 3.96
CA TYR A 87 35.50 0.15 5.15
C TYR A 87 34.79 1.45 4.79
N MET A 88 35.25 2.12 3.72
CA MET A 88 34.58 3.31 3.18
C MET A 88 33.20 2.96 2.62
N GLU A 89 33.09 1.87 1.88
CA GLU A 89 31.78 1.36 1.42
C GLU A 89 30.82 1.18 2.61
N ARG A 90 31.28 0.57 3.71
CA ARG A 90 30.46 0.38 4.90
C ARG A 90 30.04 1.70 5.55
N GLU A 91 30.95 2.66 5.67
CA GLU A 91 30.64 4.00 6.22
C GLU A 91 29.58 4.71 5.37
N PHE A 92 29.79 4.80 4.06
CA PHE A 92 28.84 5.47 3.18
C PHE A 92 27.51 4.73 3.08
N LYS A 93 27.53 3.39 3.13
CA LYS A 93 26.32 2.58 3.22
C LYS A 93 25.52 2.94 4.48
N SER A 94 26.17 3.11 5.64
CA SER A 94 25.49 3.58 6.85
C SER A 94 24.80 4.93 6.64
N TYR A 95 25.49 5.91 6.06
CA TYR A 95 24.88 7.21 5.78
C TYR A 95 23.69 7.12 4.83
N ILE A 96 23.80 6.29 3.79
CA ILE A 96 22.75 6.05 2.80
C ILE A 96 21.55 5.34 3.41
N ASP A 97 21.77 4.30 4.21
CA ASP A 97 20.70 3.54 4.86
C ASP A 97 19.93 4.43 5.84
N GLU A 98 20.62 5.28 6.60
CA GLU A 98 19.99 6.21 7.54
C GLU A 98 19.18 7.32 6.83
N ILE A 99 19.72 7.97 5.78
CA ILE A 99 18.97 9.00 5.05
C ILE A 99 17.78 8.38 4.29
N ASN A 100 17.93 7.19 3.71
CA ASN A 100 16.84 6.46 3.06
C ASN A 100 15.75 6.10 4.07
N THR A 101 16.13 5.65 5.27
CA THR A 101 15.20 5.37 6.37
C THR A 101 14.39 6.61 6.73
N SER A 102 15.04 7.77 6.84
CA SER A 102 14.35 9.04 7.13
C SER A 102 13.35 9.41 6.04
N LEU A 103 13.77 9.36 4.77
CA LEU A 103 12.91 9.67 3.62
C LEU A 103 11.74 8.69 3.49
N ALA A 104 11.98 7.41 3.76
CA ALA A 104 10.94 6.38 3.73
C ALA A 104 9.90 6.60 4.83
N LYS A 105 10.33 6.93 6.05
CA LYS A 105 9.44 7.23 7.17
C LYS A 105 8.48 8.37 6.84
N GLU A 106 8.99 9.47 6.31
CA GLU A 106 8.16 10.62 5.90
C GLU A 106 7.12 10.22 4.84
N LYS A 107 7.54 9.45 3.82
CA LYS A 107 6.63 8.97 2.76
C LYS A 107 5.55 8.03 3.31
N ILE A 108 5.92 7.10 4.18
CA ILE A 108 4.99 6.15 4.83
C ILE A 108 3.99 6.89 5.72
N GLU A 109 4.47 7.85 6.51
CA GLU A 109 3.62 8.69 7.36
C GLU A 109 2.60 9.47 6.51
N ASN A 110 3.04 10.04 5.38
CA ASN A 110 2.13 10.70 4.45
C ASN A 110 1.08 9.75 3.86
N ILE A 111 1.47 8.53 3.46
CA ILE A 111 0.53 7.50 2.99
C ILE A 111 -0.53 7.22 4.06
N ASN A 112 -0.10 6.84 5.26
CA ASN A 112 -1.00 6.48 6.36
C ASN A 112 -1.92 7.65 6.74
N ASN A 113 -1.39 8.86 6.90
CA ASN A 113 -2.18 10.04 7.22
C ASN A 113 -3.23 10.36 6.15
N SER A 114 -2.90 10.17 4.87
CA SER A 114 -3.84 10.42 3.77
C SER A 114 -5.00 9.44 3.74
N ILE A 115 -4.79 8.20 4.18
CA ILE A 115 -5.83 7.16 4.21
C ILE A 115 -6.54 7.04 5.57
N LYS A 116 -6.00 7.67 6.64
CA LYS A 116 -6.41 7.50 8.05
C LYS A 116 -7.89 7.68 8.33
N ASN A 117 -8.56 8.58 7.61
CA ASN A 117 -9.98 8.86 7.85
C ASN A 117 -10.92 7.83 7.21
N ASN A 118 -10.40 6.86 6.47
CA ASN A 118 -11.21 5.78 5.91
C ASN A 118 -11.32 4.65 6.93
N MET A 119 -12.54 4.19 7.21
CA MET A 119 -12.72 3.03 8.09
C MET A 119 -12.27 1.72 7.48
N TRP A 120 -12.28 1.65 6.16
CA TRP A 120 -12.02 0.44 5.42
C TRP A 120 -11.56 0.82 4.04
N ILE A 121 -10.39 0.33 3.66
CA ILE A 121 -9.88 0.42 2.30
C ILE A 121 -9.60 -0.99 1.81
N ASP A 122 -10.15 -1.31 0.64
CA ASP A 122 -9.69 -2.44 -0.14
C ASP A 122 -8.48 -2.02 -0.96
N PHE A 123 -7.45 -2.86 -0.95
CA PHE A 123 -6.25 -2.72 -1.74
C PHE A 123 -6.15 -3.85 -2.77
N MET A 124 -5.60 -3.53 -3.94
CA MET A 124 -5.23 -4.53 -4.93
C MET A 124 -3.91 -4.20 -5.61
N ILE A 125 -3.18 -5.24 -5.99
CA ILE A 125 -2.07 -5.09 -6.93
C ILE A 125 -2.67 -4.80 -8.32
N SER A 126 -2.47 -3.59 -8.83
CA SER A 126 -2.97 -3.16 -10.14
C SER A 126 -2.01 -3.53 -11.28
N SER A 127 -0.70 -3.44 -11.04
CA SER A 127 0.33 -3.89 -11.98
C SER A 127 1.60 -4.31 -11.22
N TYR A 128 2.35 -5.22 -11.83
CA TYR A 128 3.64 -5.66 -11.33
C TYR A 128 4.57 -6.01 -12.50
N GLU A 129 5.28 -5.00 -12.98
CA GLU A 129 6.35 -5.12 -13.98
C GLU A 129 7.67 -4.73 -13.31
N ASP A 130 8.31 -3.63 -13.72
CA ASP A 130 9.50 -3.09 -13.04
C ASP A 130 9.15 -2.48 -11.67
N ASN A 131 7.95 -1.91 -11.54
CA ASN A 131 7.43 -1.36 -10.30
C ASN A 131 6.20 -2.15 -9.85
N LEU A 132 6.00 -2.24 -8.54
CA LEU A 132 4.78 -2.79 -7.96
C LEU A 132 3.81 -1.64 -7.67
N HIS A 133 2.65 -1.67 -8.32
CA HIS A 133 1.58 -0.70 -8.09
C HIS A 133 0.49 -1.34 -7.24
N ILE A 134 0.20 -0.72 -6.10
CA ILE A 134 -0.92 -1.08 -5.23
C ILE A 134 -1.89 0.09 -5.21
N VAL A 135 -3.13 -0.16 -5.62
CA VAL A 135 -4.21 0.84 -5.54
C VAL A 135 -5.15 0.54 -4.39
N GLY A 136 -5.63 1.58 -3.73
CA GLY A 136 -6.53 1.52 -2.58
C GLY A 136 -7.80 2.34 -2.80
N GLY A 137 -8.96 1.78 -2.48
CA GLY A 137 -10.26 2.43 -2.61
C GLY A 137 -11.30 1.89 -1.63
N ASN A 138 -12.34 2.68 -1.39
CA ASN A 138 -13.54 2.21 -0.67
C ASN A 138 -14.37 1.23 -1.52
N ASP A 139 -14.23 1.31 -2.84
CA ASP A 139 -14.81 0.41 -3.82
C ASP A 139 -13.93 0.39 -5.08
N LEU A 140 -13.07 -0.62 -5.17
CA LEU A 140 -12.11 -0.76 -6.27
C LEU A 140 -12.76 -1.12 -7.63
N SER A 141 -14.08 -1.31 -7.73
CA SER A 141 -14.74 -1.46 -9.05
C SER A 141 -15.20 -0.14 -9.63
N LEU A 142 -15.44 0.86 -8.80
CA LEU A 142 -15.78 2.21 -9.25
C LEU A 142 -14.54 3.08 -9.43
N GLY A 143 -13.47 2.79 -8.70
CA GLY A 143 -12.26 3.59 -8.76
C GLY A 143 -11.35 3.39 -7.55
N HIS A 144 -10.29 4.18 -7.49
CA HIS A 144 -9.37 4.21 -6.35
C HIS A 144 -9.06 5.64 -5.94
N ILE A 145 -8.60 5.83 -4.70
CA ILE A 145 -8.23 7.13 -4.13
C ILE A 145 -6.74 7.21 -3.79
N ALA A 146 -6.08 6.06 -3.72
CA ALA A 146 -4.68 5.93 -3.38
C ALA A 146 -4.00 5.01 -4.39
N GLU A 147 -2.81 5.40 -4.83
CA GLU A 147 -1.87 4.53 -5.55
C GLU A 147 -0.51 4.64 -4.86
N ILE A 148 0.00 3.49 -4.40
CA ILE A 148 1.32 3.34 -3.79
C ILE A 148 2.18 2.57 -4.79
N ILE A 149 3.28 3.17 -5.20
CA ILE A 149 4.19 2.60 -6.19
C ILE A 149 5.51 2.25 -5.49
N PHE A 150 5.81 0.97 -5.37
CA PHE A 150 7.10 0.48 -4.87
C PHE A 150 8.05 0.29 -6.06
N LYS A 151 9.09 1.12 -6.13
CA LYS A 151 10.03 1.15 -7.24
C LYS A 151 11.00 -0.02 -7.19
N ASN A 152 11.19 -0.70 -8.32
CA ASN A 152 12.07 -1.88 -8.43
C ASN A 152 11.84 -2.88 -7.29
N ALA A 153 10.59 -3.31 -7.10
CA ALA A 153 10.27 -4.25 -6.03
C ALA A 153 11.00 -5.58 -6.31
N SER A 154 12.02 -5.88 -5.50
CA SER A 154 12.90 -7.04 -5.66
C SER A 154 12.40 -8.26 -4.87
N PHE A 155 11.50 -8.03 -3.93
CA PHE A 155 10.81 -9.06 -3.17
C PHE A 155 9.41 -8.56 -2.81
N VAL A 156 8.40 -9.39 -3.05
CA VAL A 156 6.99 -9.08 -2.76
C VAL A 156 6.35 -10.31 -2.14
N GLN A 157 5.98 -10.21 -0.88
CA GLN A 157 5.16 -11.17 -0.18
C GLN A 157 3.86 -10.48 0.22
N CYS A 158 2.92 -10.34 -0.73
CA CYS A 158 1.65 -9.65 -0.53
C CYS A 158 0.53 -10.41 -1.26
N SER A 159 -0.67 -10.42 -0.67
CA SER A 159 -1.86 -10.91 -1.35
C SER A 159 -2.21 -10.01 -2.54
N LYS A 160 -2.75 -10.59 -3.61
CA LYS A 160 -3.21 -9.83 -4.77
C LYS A 160 -4.30 -8.81 -4.40
N TYR A 161 -5.12 -9.17 -3.43
CA TYR A 161 -6.17 -8.35 -2.83
C TYR A 161 -6.02 -8.42 -1.32
N PHE A 162 -6.19 -7.30 -0.63
CA PHE A 162 -6.27 -7.27 0.82
C PHE A 162 -7.08 -6.07 1.29
N ASN A 163 -7.40 -6.02 2.58
CA ASN A 163 -8.09 -4.88 3.18
C ASN A 163 -7.43 -4.46 4.48
N ALA A 164 -7.70 -3.22 4.88
CA ALA A 164 -7.25 -2.69 6.15
C ALA A 164 -8.22 -1.62 6.67
N CYS A 165 -8.17 -1.37 7.98
CA CYS A 165 -8.91 -0.33 8.69
C CYS A 165 -7.98 0.84 9.10
N PRO A 166 -7.63 1.77 8.19
CA PRO A 166 -6.63 2.80 8.46
C PRO A 166 -7.04 3.82 9.55
N ASN A 167 -8.32 3.86 9.94
CA ASN A 167 -8.79 4.65 11.07
C ASN A 167 -8.45 4.03 12.43
N GLU A 168 -8.20 2.72 12.49
CA GLU A 168 -7.87 2.00 13.71
C GLU A 168 -6.36 1.86 13.90
N TYR A 169 -5.60 1.72 12.81
CA TYR A 169 -4.16 1.54 12.84
C TYR A 169 -3.48 1.96 11.53
N ASP A 170 -2.19 2.22 11.58
CA ASP A 170 -1.38 2.49 10.38
C ASP A 170 -1.25 1.23 9.50
N VAL A 171 -1.36 1.36 8.19
CA VAL A 171 -1.38 0.21 7.28
C VAL A 171 0.04 -0.16 6.84
N PHE A 172 0.86 0.85 6.56
CA PHE A 172 2.22 0.69 6.04
C PHE A 172 3.25 1.04 7.12
N TYR A 173 4.30 0.25 7.22
CA TYR A 173 5.38 0.47 8.18
C TYR A 173 6.74 0.17 7.57
N LEU A 174 7.78 0.86 8.03
CA LEU A 174 9.16 0.49 7.74
C LEU A 174 9.57 -0.68 8.65
N CYS A 175 10.28 -1.68 8.11
CA CYS A 175 10.86 -2.75 8.91
C CYS A 175 12.02 -2.23 9.78
N SER A 176 12.17 -2.78 10.99
CA SER A 176 13.39 -2.61 11.77
C SER A 176 14.53 -3.47 11.24
N ASN A 177 15.77 -3.20 11.67
CA ASN A 177 16.93 -4.01 11.29
C ASN A 177 16.78 -5.47 11.72
N ASP A 178 16.32 -5.71 12.95
CA ASP A 178 16.09 -7.07 13.46
C ASP A 178 15.05 -7.82 12.63
N GLU A 179 13.96 -7.14 12.24
CA GLU A 179 12.94 -7.72 11.36
C GLU A 179 13.52 -8.07 9.99
N ILE A 180 14.32 -7.18 9.41
CA ILE A 180 14.98 -7.41 8.12
C ILE A 180 15.87 -8.65 8.19
N GLU A 181 16.68 -8.80 9.24
CA GLU A 181 17.54 -9.97 9.40
C GLU A 181 16.74 -11.27 9.45
N ASP A 182 15.63 -11.28 10.18
CA ASP A 182 14.79 -12.47 10.31
C ASP A 182 14.05 -12.82 9.01
N ILE A 183 13.59 -11.81 8.28
CA ILE A 183 13.00 -11.98 6.94
C ILE A 183 14.04 -12.52 5.96
N ILE A 184 15.26 -11.96 5.94
CA ILE A 184 16.36 -12.47 5.11
C ILE A 184 16.67 -13.91 5.48
N LYS A 185 16.76 -14.25 6.78
CA LYS A 185 17.01 -15.64 7.22
C LYS A 185 15.93 -16.60 6.72
N LYS A 186 14.66 -16.17 6.73
CA LYS A 186 13.52 -16.95 6.26
C LYS A 186 13.50 -17.13 4.73
N TYR A 187 13.92 -16.12 3.98
CA TYR A 187 13.83 -16.09 2.51
C TYR A 187 15.19 -15.96 1.81
N LYS A 188 16.26 -16.54 2.39
CA LYS A 188 17.67 -16.38 1.95
C LYS A 188 17.91 -16.56 0.45
N ASN A 189 17.12 -17.41 -0.21
CA ASN A 189 17.30 -17.74 -1.63
C ASN A 189 16.52 -16.81 -2.58
N VAL A 190 15.69 -15.90 -2.05
CA VAL A 190 14.80 -15.03 -2.84
C VAL A 190 15.23 -13.56 -2.70
N ILE A 191 15.63 -13.13 -1.50
CA ILE A 191 16.04 -11.75 -1.25
C ILE A 191 17.52 -11.59 -1.58
N ASN A 192 17.83 -10.91 -2.68
CA ASN A 192 19.20 -10.76 -3.19
C ASN A 192 20.00 -9.61 -2.53
N GLY A 193 19.47 -8.98 -1.48
CA GLY A 193 20.12 -7.88 -0.76
C GLY A 193 20.29 -6.58 -1.55
N LYS A 194 19.74 -6.49 -2.77
CA LYS A 194 19.86 -5.32 -3.66
C LYS A 194 18.62 -4.42 -3.59
N TYR A 195 18.26 -3.99 -2.38
CA TYR A 195 17.15 -3.07 -2.12
C TYR A 195 17.62 -1.90 -1.26
N SER A 196 16.90 -0.78 -1.29
CA SER A 196 17.18 0.38 -0.44
C SER A 196 16.41 0.35 0.88
N ILE A 197 15.18 -0.18 0.87
CA ILE A 197 14.30 -0.26 2.04
C ILE A 197 13.43 -1.51 2.02
N MET A 198 12.91 -1.90 3.20
CA MET A 198 11.93 -2.96 3.36
C MET A 198 10.72 -2.46 4.13
N ILE A 199 9.54 -2.74 3.59
CA ILE A 199 8.25 -2.28 4.08
C ILE A 199 7.45 -3.48 4.54
N LYS A 200 6.76 -3.34 5.67
CA LYS A 200 5.76 -4.29 6.12
C LYS A 200 4.37 -3.67 6.07
N ILE A 201 3.39 -4.45 5.62
CA ILE A 201 2.00 -4.01 5.47
C ILE A 201 1.12 -4.85 6.39
N LYS A 202 0.28 -4.19 7.18
CA LYS A 202 -0.74 -4.84 8.01
C LYS A 202 -2.05 -4.92 7.23
N ALA A 203 -2.60 -6.12 7.13
CA ALA A 203 -3.90 -6.37 6.49
C ALA A 203 -4.81 -7.16 7.45
N ASP A 204 -6.12 -6.92 7.40
CA ASP A 204 -7.09 -7.59 8.30
C ASP A 204 -7.48 -8.99 7.84
N ASP A 205 -7.23 -9.31 6.57
CA ASP A 205 -7.51 -10.61 5.98
C ASP A 205 -6.39 -11.64 6.20
N MET A 206 -5.29 -11.24 6.84
CA MET A 206 -4.14 -12.08 7.12
C MET A 206 -3.67 -11.97 8.57
N ASN A 207 -3.23 -13.09 9.14
CA ASN A 207 -2.70 -13.15 10.51
C ASN A 207 -1.24 -12.64 10.61
N SER A 208 -0.60 -12.29 9.50
CA SER A 208 0.80 -11.87 9.44
C SER A 208 0.98 -10.67 8.51
N TYR A 209 2.03 -9.90 8.76
CA TYR A 209 2.43 -8.82 7.87
C TYR A 209 2.85 -9.34 6.48
N PHE A 210 2.54 -8.54 5.46
CA PHE A 210 3.17 -8.63 4.16
C PHE A 210 4.50 -7.91 4.16
N TYR A 211 5.41 -8.28 3.26
CA TYR A 211 6.74 -7.68 3.17
C TYR A 211 7.10 -7.34 1.73
N ILE A 212 7.64 -6.15 1.52
CA ILE A 212 8.10 -5.66 0.21
C ILE A 212 9.50 -5.09 0.36
N ALA A 213 10.45 -5.58 -0.43
CA ALA A 213 11.78 -4.98 -0.55
C ALA A 213 11.84 -4.18 -1.86
N CYS A 214 12.20 -2.90 -1.79
CA CYS A 214 12.17 -2.00 -2.94
C CYS A 214 13.26 -0.92 -2.88
N ASP A 215 13.46 -0.21 -3.98
CA ASP A 215 14.41 0.90 -4.09
C ASP A 215 13.76 2.26 -3.76
N GLY A 216 12.44 2.34 -3.67
CA GLY A 216 11.75 3.59 -3.38
C GLY A 216 10.24 3.46 -3.30
N ILE A 217 9.60 4.51 -2.80
CA ILE A 217 8.14 4.61 -2.70
C ILE A 217 7.70 5.91 -3.37
N GLU A 218 6.69 5.85 -4.23
CA GLU A 218 5.90 7.00 -4.64
C GLU A 218 4.46 6.80 -4.18
N PHE A 219 3.79 7.92 -3.91
CA PHE A 219 2.42 7.91 -3.43
C PHE A 219 1.61 8.98 -4.16
N ILE A 220 0.49 8.56 -4.71
CA ILE A 220 -0.47 9.42 -5.39
C ILE A 220 -1.79 9.30 -4.63
N TYR A 221 -2.23 10.40 -4.04
CA TYR A 221 -3.55 10.49 -3.41
C TYR A 221 -4.47 11.30 -4.31
N LYS A 222 -5.11 10.60 -5.24
CA LYS A 222 -6.02 11.20 -6.21
C LYS A 222 -7.13 10.20 -6.51
N GLU A 223 -8.34 10.75 -6.62
CA GLU A 223 -9.47 9.99 -7.10
C GLU A 223 -9.35 9.68 -8.60
N VAL A 224 -9.35 8.40 -8.93
CA VAL A 224 -9.43 7.85 -10.28
C VAL A 224 -10.72 7.05 -10.35
N ILE A 225 -11.59 7.40 -11.30
CA ILE A 225 -12.88 6.76 -11.51
C ILE A 225 -12.75 5.85 -12.74
N TYR A 226 -13.24 4.62 -12.62
CA TYR A 226 -13.38 3.72 -13.75
C TYR A 226 -14.74 3.99 -14.41
N ASP A 227 -14.79 4.07 -15.74
CA ASP A 227 -16.04 4.24 -16.49
C ASP A 227 -16.91 2.99 -16.33
N TYR A 228 -17.70 2.97 -15.26
CA TYR A 228 -18.73 1.99 -14.98
C TYR A 228 -20.00 2.73 -14.55
N ASP A 229 -20.96 2.82 -15.47
CA ASP A 229 -22.26 3.44 -15.21
C ASP A 229 -23.21 2.46 -14.52
N PHE A 230 -23.13 2.40 -13.20
CA PHE A 230 -24.17 1.75 -12.37
C PHE A 230 -25.13 2.78 -11.73
N THR A 231 -24.99 4.07 -12.07
CA THR A 231 -25.62 5.16 -11.32
C THR A 231 -27.11 5.34 -11.59
N SER A 232 -27.65 4.68 -12.61
CA SER A 232 -28.94 5.04 -13.20
C SER A 232 -30.16 4.27 -12.66
N LEU A 233 -30.03 3.24 -11.82
CA LEU A 233 -31.14 2.28 -11.70
C LEU A 233 -31.99 2.26 -10.42
N TYR A 234 -31.56 2.71 -9.24
CA TYR A 234 -32.40 2.51 -8.03
C TYR A 234 -32.23 3.58 -6.93
N SER A 235 -32.72 4.81 -7.15
CA SER A 235 -32.72 5.85 -6.10
C SER A 235 -33.58 5.45 -4.88
N SER A 236 -34.67 4.72 -5.10
CA SER A 236 -35.54 4.20 -4.03
C SER A 236 -34.83 3.20 -3.12
N ASP A 237 -33.94 2.37 -3.66
CA ASP A 237 -33.21 1.37 -2.89
C ASP A 237 -32.30 2.02 -1.86
N LYS A 238 -31.62 3.11 -2.24
CA LYS A 238 -30.75 3.85 -1.32
C LYS A 238 -31.54 4.37 -0.11
N GLU A 239 -32.71 4.94 -0.36
CA GLU A 239 -33.61 5.39 0.70
C GLU A 239 -34.12 4.23 1.57
N ASN A 240 -34.45 3.10 0.94
CA ASN A 240 -34.92 1.91 1.65
C ASN A 240 -33.83 1.30 2.52
N ILE A 241 -32.57 1.26 2.05
CA ILE A 241 -31.41 0.81 2.85
C ILE A 241 -31.20 1.74 4.05
N ILE A 242 -31.23 3.06 3.83
CA ILE A 242 -31.07 4.04 4.93
C ILE A 242 -32.12 3.78 6.02
N LYS A 243 -33.37 3.55 5.63
CA LYS A 243 -34.46 3.23 6.56
C LYS A 243 -34.27 1.87 7.22
N LYS A 244 -33.93 0.82 6.46
CA LYS A 244 -33.76 -0.55 6.96
C LYS A 244 -32.71 -0.64 8.06
N TYR A 245 -31.61 0.09 7.92
CA TYR A 245 -30.47 0.03 8.84
C TYR A 245 -30.43 1.19 9.83
N ASP A 246 -31.48 2.02 9.90
CA ASP A 246 -31.59 3.20 10.75
C ASP A 246 -30.36 4.13 10.65
N LEU A 247 -29.94 4.45 9.42
CA LEU A 247 -28.74 5.24 9.18
C LEU A 247 -28.98 6.73 9.43
N ILE A 248 -28.15 7.33 10.28
CA ILE A 248 -28.22 8.73 10.71
C ILE A 248 -27.18 9.54 9.94
N LYS A 249 -27.62 10.64 9.31
CA LYS A 249 -26.74 11.54 8.56
C LYS A 249 -26.15 12.63 9.46
N GLU A 250 -24.82 12.75 9.46
CA GLU A 250 -24.09 13.83 10.12
C GLU A 250 -22.89 14.26 9.29
N GLY A 251 -22.77 15.57 9.00
CA GLY A 251 -21.56 16.12 8.38
C GLY A 251 -21.11 15.40 7.10
N GLY A 252 -22.01 15.20 6.13
CA GLY A 252 -21.70 14.50 4.88
C GLY A 252 -21.40 13.01 5.03
N SER A 253 -21.70 12.43 6.19
CA SER A 253 -21.40 11.04 6.56
C SER A 253 -22.63 10.35 7.14
N TRP A 254 -22.68 9.02 7.03
CA TRP A 254 -23.81 8.18 7.45
C TRP A 254 -23.36 7.18 8.51
N TYR A 255 -24.04 7.19 9.64
CA TYR A 255 -23.70 6.41 10.83
C TYR A 255 -24.81 5.44 11.19
N GLN A 256 -24.46 4.37 11.89
CA GLN A 256 -25.41 3.47 12.53
C GLN A 256 -25.16 3.50 14.04
N GLU A 257 -26.24 3.62 14.81
CA GLU A 257 -26.25 3.52 16.27
C GLU A 257 -27.12 2.33 16.66
N LYS A 258 -26.51 1.25 17.17
CA LYS A 258 -27.25 0.11 17.73
C LYS A 258 -27.26 0.18 19.24
N GLU A 259 -28.30 -0.39 19.83
CA GLU A 259 -28.40 -0.52 21.28
C GLU A 259 -27.17 -1.24 21.84
N ASN A 260 -26.47 -0.61 22.78
CA ASN A 260 -25.21 -1.07 23.38
C ASN A 260 -23.98 -1.12 22.45
N SER A 261 -23.99 -0.43 21.30
CA SER A 261 -22.79 -0.26 20.47
C SER A 261 -22.38 1.20 20.35
N HIS A 262 -21.08 1.43 20.13
CA HIS A 262 -20.63 2.75 19.71
C HIS A 262 -21.22 3.12 18.35
N LYS A 263 -21.46 4.41 18.18
CA LYS A 263 -21.79 4.99 16.88
C LYS A 263 -20.74 4.58 15.85
N THR A 264 -21.19 3.91 14.81
CA THR A 264 -20.32 3.35 13.78
C THR A 264 -20.58 4.10 12.48
N LEU A 265 -19.56 4.76 11.94
CA LEU A 265 -19.66 5.30 10.58
C LEU A 265 -19.88 4.10 9.63
N ILE A 266 -20.69 4.27 8.59
CA ILE A 266 -20.94 3.22 7.58
C ILE A 266 -20.33 3.65 6.24
N PHE A 267 -20.70 4.84 5.75
CA PHE A 267 -20.15 5.44 4.53
C PHE A 267 -20.36 6.96 4.47
N THR A 268 -19.79 7.63 3.47
CA THR A 268 -19.97 9.07 3.21
C THR A 268 -21.08 9.33 2.18
N ASP A 269 -21.61 10.55 2.11
CA ASP A 269 -22.51 11.01 1.04
C ASP A 269 -21.90 10.76 -0.35
N LYS A 270 -20.59 10.97 -0.46
CA LYS A 270 -19.84 10.73 -1.69
C LYS A 270 -19.85 9.25 -2.09
N PHE A 271 -19.74 8.35 -1.13
CA PHE A 271 -19.85 6.91 -1.39
C PHE A 271 -21.29 6.54 -1.78
N LEU A 272 -22.28 6.97 -0.99
CA LEU A 272 -23.69 6.66 -1.20
C LEU A 272 -24.19 7.14 -2.58
N SER A 273 -23.82 8.35 -2.99
CA SER A 273 -24.24 8.92 -4.28
C SER A 273 -23.70 8.14 -5.47
N ARG A 274 -22.51 7.55 -5.35
CA ARG A 274 -21.79 6.91 -6.47
C ARG A 274 -21.94 5.40 -6.57
N ASN A 275 -22.38 4.75 -5.50
CA ASN A 275 -22.55 3.30 -5.47
C ASN A 275 -23.97 2.88 -5.87
N ASP A 276 -24.06 1.67 -6.39
CA ASP A 276 -25.30 0.92 -6.62
C ASP A 276 -25.80 0.23 -5.33
N THR A 277 -26.96 -0.41 -5.42
CA THR A 277 -27.57 -1.15 -4.30
C THR A 277 -26.61 -2.22 -3.74
N ILE A 278 -25.90 -2.96 -4.61
CA ILE A 278 -24.94 -4.00 -4.19
C ILE A 278 -23.80 -3.39 -3.39
N GLY A 279 -23.15 -2.33 -3.89
CA GLY A 279 -22.03 -1.68 -3.21
C GLY A 279 -22.41 -1.13 -1.85
N ILE A 280 -23.59 -0.52 -1.75
CA ILE A 280 -24.10 0.02 -0.49
C ILE A 280 -24.40 -1.12 0.50
N LEU A 281 -25.13 -2.15 0.06
CA LEU A 281 -25.48 -3.30 0.90
C LEU A 281 -24.20 -4.01 1.39
N PHE A 282 -23.27 -4.28 0.49
CA PHE A 282 -22.04 -5.00 0.80
C PHE A 282 -21.12 -4.19 1.71
N ARG A 283 -21.13 -2.85 1.61
CA ARG A 283 -20.44 -1.98 2.56
C ARG A 283 -21.00 -2.14 3.97
N ILE A 284 -22.31 -2.28 4.13
CA ILE A 284 -22.96 -2.51 5.43
C ILE A 284 -22.56 -3.88 6.01
N TYR A 285 -22.49 -4.91 5.17
CA TYR A 285 -21.99 -6.25 5.56
C TYR A 285 -20.46 -6.33 5.65
N LYS A 286 -19.74 -5.23 5.38
CA LYS A 286 -18.27 -5.15 5.37
C LYS A 286 -17.62 -6.24 4.49
N LEU A 287 -18.18 -6.46 3.30
CA LEU A 287 -17.64 -7.41 2.34
C LEU A 287 -16.50 -6.77 1.55
N CYS A 288 -15.40 -7.51 1.40
CA CYS A 288 -14.24 -7.04 0.64
C CYS A 288 -14.52 -6.94 -0.86
N PHE A 289 -13.70 -6.17 -1.55
CA PHE A 289 -13.84 -5.91 -2.98
C PHE A 289 -14.02 -7.16 -3.86
N ALA A 290 -13.27 -8.24 -3.61
CA ALA A 290 -13.38 -9.47 -4.40
C ALA A 290 -14.82 -10.01 -4.44
N LYS A 291 -15.52 -9.92 -3.30
CA LYS A 291 -16.92 -10.34 -3.18
C LYS A 291 -17.85 -9.38 -3.91
N VAL A 292 -17.68 -8.08 -3.68
CA VAL A 292 -18.46 -7.03 -4.38
C VAL A 292 -18.35 -7.22 -5.90
N LYS A 293 -17.13 -7.40 -6.42
CA LYS A 293 -16.88 -7.59 -7.85
C LYS A 293 -17.56 -8.84 -8.40
N TYR A 294 -17.43 -9.98 -7.71
CA TYR A 294 -18.06 -11.23 -8.14
C TYR A 294 -19.58 -11.09 -8.21
N PHE A 295 -20.22 -10.63 -7.13
CA PHE A 295 -21.67 -10.49 -7.08
C PHE A 295 -22.18 -9.41 -8.03
N ARG A 296 -21.48 -8.29 -8.24
CA ARG A 296 -21.85 -7.33 -9.29
C ARG A 296 -21.81 -7.93 -10.69
N THR A 297 -20.82 -8.77 -10.98
CA THR A 297 -20.66 -9.39 -12.30
C THR A 297 -21.73 -10.46 -12.55
N TYR A 298 -22.07 -11.24 -11.52
CA TYR A 298 -22.91 -12.42 -11.65
C TYR A 298 -24.24 -12.34 -10.90
N ILE A 299 -24.72 -11.14 -10.57
CA ILE A 299 -25.95 -10.98 -9.76
C ILE A 299 -27.15 -11.71 -10.36
N PHE A 300 -27.22 -11.81 -11.68
CA PHE A 300 -28.28 -12.51 -12.42
C PHE A 300 -28.35 -14.02 -12.13
N LYS A 301 -27.32 -14.60 -11.50
CA LYS A 301 -27.29 -16.00 -11.04
C LYS A 301 -27.83 -16.18 -9.63
N PHE A 302 -28.23 -15.09 -8.98
CA PHE A 302 -28.67 -15.07 -7.59
C PHE A 302 -30.03 -14.43 -7.43
N GLU A 303 -30.83 -15.00 -6.54
CA GLU A 303 -32.08 -14.41 -6.08
C GLU A 303 -31.88 -13.81 -4.68
N PRO A 304 -32.31 -12.56 -4.43
CA PRO A 304 -32.28 -11.93 -3.10
C PRO A 304 -33.33 -12.51 -2.15
N TYR A 305 -32.88 -12.89 -0.95
CA TYR A 305 -33.73 -13.45 0.11
C TYR A 305 -33.45 -12.80 1.47
N LYS A 306 -34.44 -12.86 2.36
CA LYS A 306 -34.30 -12.60 3.80
C LYS A 306 -34.96 -13.69 4.62
N TYR A 307 -34.62 -13.77 5.91
CA TYR A 307 -35.20 -14.76 6.81
C TYR A 307 -36.30 -14.17 7.68
N ASP A 308 -37.48 -14.80 7.67
CA ASP A 308 -38.58 -14.53 8.60
C ASP A 308 -38.78 -15.77 9.49
N TYR A 309 -38.83 -15.60 10.81
CA TYR A 309 -38.90 -16.74 11.73
C TYR A 309 -40.17 -17.60 11.61
N ARG A 310 -41.24 -17.07 11.00
CA ARG A 310 -42.49 -17.81 10.77
C ARG A 310 -42.57 -18.37 9.36
N LYS A 311 -42.07 -17.63 8.37
CA LYS A 311 -42.19 -17.97 6.94
C LYS A 311 -40.95 -18.66 6.36
N GLY A 312 -39.85 -18.70 7.11
CA GLY A 312 -38.57 -19.16 6.62
C GLY A 312 -37.93 -18.15 5.67
N PHE A 313 -37.23 -18.64 4.65
CA PHE A 313 -36.64 -17.78 3.62
C PHE A 313 -37.72 -17.23 2.69
N ILE A 314 -37.76 -15.91 2.57
CA ILE A 314 -38.67 -15.20 1.67
C ILE A 314 -37.87 -14.39 0.66
N GLU A 315 -38.25 -14.53 -0.61
CA GLU A 315 -37.70 -13.73 -1.69
C GLU A 315 -38.04 -12.25 -1.43
N THR A 316 -37.11 -11.36 -1.73
CA THR A 316 -37.23 -9.94 -1.40
C THR A 316 -36.52 -9.09 -2.45
N GLU A 317 -36.62 -7.77 -2.35
CA GLU A 317 -35.87 -6.88 -3.22
C GLU A 317 -34.38 -6.86 -2.85
N LEU A 318 -33.51 -6.54 -3.80
CA LEU A 318 -32.05 -6.53 -3.61
C LEU A 318 -31.60 -5.68 -2.42
N TRP A 319 -32.22 -4.51 -2.21
CA TRP A 319 -31.92 -3.61 -1.10
C TRP A 319 -32.21 -4.22 0.27
N ASP A 320 -33.10 -5.21 0.33
CA ASP A 320 -33.53 -5.89 1.56
C ASP A 320 -32.91 -7.28 1.72
N ALA A 321 -31.99 -7.66 0.83
CA ALA A 321 -31.35 -8.96 0.89
C ALA A 321 -30.48 -9.13 2.16
N GLU A 322 -30.58 -10.30 2.78
CA GLU A 322 -29.69 -10.80 3.83
C GLU A 322 -28.99 -12.10 3.40
N PHE A 323 -29.57 -12.76 2.40
CA PHE A 323 -29.10 -13.97 1.78
C PHE A 323 -29.18 -13.84 0.26
N PHE A 324 -28.29 -14.53 -0.43
CA PHE A 324 -28.41 -14.78 -1.86
C PHE A 324 -28.60 -16.26 -2.12
N LYS A 325 -29.70 -16.62 -2.77
CA LYS A 325 -29.92 -17.97 -3.25
C LYS A 325 -29.27 -18.11 -4.61
N HIS A 326 -28.25 -18.96 -4.73
CA HIS A 326 -27.70 -19.31 -6.04
C HIS A 326 -28.73 -20.14 -6.81
N ILE A 327 -29.09 -19.71 -8.02
CA ILE A 327 -30.21 -20.27 -8.78
C ILE A 327 -29.97 -21.75 -9.09
N ASP A 328 -28.80 -22.10 -9.61
CA ASP A 328 -28.52 -23.45 -10.11
C ASP A 328 -28.26 -24.47 -9.00
N SER A 329 -27.53 -24.08 -7.94
CA SER A 329 -27.25 -24.98 -6.81
C SER A 329 -28.36 -24.99 -5.75
N GLY A 330 -29.19 -23.95 -5.70
CA GLY A 330 -30.19 -23.74 -4.65
C GLY A 330 -29.59 -23.33 -3.30
N TYR A 331 -28.29 -23.10 -3.20
CA TYR A 331 -27.62 -22.75 -1.95
C TYR A 331 -28.01 -21.36 -1.47
N MET A 332 -28.35 -21.26 -0.18
CA MET A 332 -28.60 -19.99 0.53
C MET A 332 -27.30 -19.45 1.11
N ILE A 333 -26.80 -18.38 0.54
CA ILE A 333 -25.54 -17.75 0.93
C ILE A 333 -25.85 -16.56 1.84
N ASP A 334 -25.57 -16.69 3.13
CA ASP A 334 -25.72 -15.59 4.10
C ASP A 334 -24.64 -14.52 3.85
N LEU A 335 -25.04 -13.24 3.75
CA LEU A 335 -24.09 -12.14 3.58
C LEU A 335 -23.13 -12.00 4.77
N ARG A 336 -23.54 -12.40 5.97
CA ARG A 336 -22.67 -12.47 7.17
C ARG A 336 -21.70 -13.64 7.10
N TYR A 337 -22.11 -14.76 6.48
CA TYR A 337 -21.18 -15.85 6.21
C TYR A 337 -20.10 -15.41 5.23
N LEU A 338 -20.46 -14.71 4.15
CA LEU A 338 -19.49 -14.12 3.23
C LEU A 338 -18.50 -13.18 3.93
N GLN A 339 -18.95 -12.41 4.94
CA GLN A 339 -18.06 -11.57 5.74
C GLN A 339 -17.04 -12.41 6.52
N SER A 340 -17.42 -13.61 6.98
CA SER A 340 -16.54 -14.50 7.74
C SER A 340 -15.42 -15.12 6.90
N ILE A 341 -15.57 -15.16 5.57
CA ILE A 341 -14.54 -15.65 4.64
C ILE A 341 -13.46 -14.59 4.49
N LYS A 342 -12.41 -14.68 5.32
CA LYS A 342 -11.28 -13.73 5.28
C LYS A 342 -10.29 -14.04 4.16
N ASN A 343 -10.03 -15.32 3.90
CA ASN A 343 -9.06 -15.73 2.88
C ASN A 343 -9.65 -15.64 1.46
N TYR A 344 -8.93 -14.99 0.55
CA TYR A 344 -9.31 -14.88 -0.85
C TYR A 344 -9.43 -16.24 -1.57
N GLU A 345 -8.53 -17.18 -1.32
CA GLU A 345 -8.55 -18.51 -1.94
C GLU A 345 -9.79 -19.31 -1.53
N ASP A 346 -10.23 -19.17 -0.28
CA ASP A 346 -11.44 -19.84 0.19
C ASP A 346 -12.69 -19.22 -0.43
N PHE A 347 -12.69 -17.91 -0.69
CA PHE A 347 -13.75 -17.27 -1.46
C PHE A 347 -13.76 -17.77 -2.92
N MET A 348 -12.59 -17.92 -3.55
CA MET A 348 -12.51 -18.46 -4.91
C MET A 348 -13.01 -19.90 -4.99
N LYS A 349 -12.68 -20.76 -4.01
CA LYS A 349 -13.23 -22.12 -3.96
C LYS A 349 -14.76 -22.13 -3.87
N LEU A 350 -15.35 -21.21 -3.10
CA LEU A 350 -16.80 -21.05 -3.04
C LEU A 350 -17.37 -20.66 -4.42
N CYS A 351 -16.74 -19.69 -5.11
CA CYS A 351 -17.14 -19.31 -6.47
C CYS A 351 -17.05 -20.51 -7.42
N ASP A 352 -15.91 -21.20 -7.45
CA ASP A 352 -15.68 -22.38 -8.30
C ASP A 352 -16.71 -23.49 -8.01
N GLU A 353 -17.05 -23.71 -6.74
CA GLU A 353 -18.09 -24.65 -6.35
C GLU A 353 -19.46 -24.23 -6.90
N LEU A 354 -19.87 -22.97 -6.72
CA LEU A 354 -21.14 -22.47 -7.25
C LEU A 354 -21.20 -22.60 -8.78
N GLU A 355 -20.14 -22.20 -9.46
CA GLU A 355 -20.02 -22.28 -10.92
C GLU A 355 -20.06 -23.72 -11.44
N SER A 356 -19.64 -24.71 -10.63
CA SER A 356 -19.72 -26.13 -11.02
C SER A 356 -21.15 -26.68 -11.15
N PHE A 357 -22.15 -26.00 -10.58
CA PHE A 357 -23.56 -26.35 -10.72
C PHE A 357 -24.23 -25.74 -11.95
N GLU A 358 -23.58 -24.76 -12.57
CA GLU A 358 -24.11 -24.05 -13.73
C GLU A 358 -24.08 -24.96 -14.97
N LYS A 359 -25.13 -24.88 -15.79
CA LYS A 359 -25.32 -25.74 -16.97
C LYS A 359 -25.01 -25.06 -18.29
#